data_AF-A0A2T2ZLH4-F1
#
_entry.id   AF-A0A2T2ZLH4-F1
#
_cell.length_a   1.000
_cell.length_b   1.000
_cell.length_c   1.000
_cell.angle_alpha   90.00
_cell.angle_beta   90.00
_cell.angle_gamma   90.00
#
_symmetry.space_group_name_H-M   'P 1'
#
loop_
_entity.id
_entity.type
_entity.pdbx_description
1 polymer ?
#
loop_
_entity_poly.entity_id
_entity_poly.type
_entity_poly.pdbx_seq_one_letter_code
_entity_poly.pdbx_strand_id
1 'polypeptide(L)'
;MPDKEVLESIHFGNHQPPSEYVKTDAGQLVTPEFLALIQQSLSGKLSEHRDTEELSPEVRALAEELSVIHLPEWQSGVGRKLAEPTVTSIKQAVRVAEYLVKRGVRVHPELEEIRWTPTPGGQPGVFDTGIHITKDAAGNWPASDPEDFYNLEDIQVTKTDEGLWSATHPRGLTAEAPTKPDAYAALVDQLRARIDQARRNREE
;
A
#
# COMPACT_ATOMS: atom_id res chain seq x y z
N MET A 1 -13.81 -32.89 -44.19
CA MET A 1 -13.52 -33.31 -42.80
C MET A 1 -12.43 -32.38 -42.29
N PRO A 2 -12.74 -31.51 -41.31
CA PRO A 2 -12.97 -31.96 -39.95
C PRO A 2 -14.34 -31.56 -39.37
N ASP A 3 -14.75 -32.35 -38.38
CA ASP A 3 -16.02 -32.39 -37.69
C ASP A 3 -16.38 -31.06 -37.00
N LYS A 4 -17.59 -30.57 -37.28
CA LYS A 4 -18.28 -29.63 -36.38
C LYS A 4 -19.04 -30.48 -35.38
N GLU A 5 -18.50 -30.63 -34.18
CA GLU A 5 -19.28 -31.11 -33.04
C GLU A 5 -20.41 -30.10 -32.77
N VAL A 6 -21.63 -30.49 -33.15
CA VAL A 6 -22.85 -29.83 -32.70
C VAL A 6 -23.06 -30.32 -31.27
N LEU A 7 -22.81 -29.45 -30.30
CA LEU A 7 -23.16 -29.74 -28.90
C LEU A 7 -24.69 -29.87 -28.81
N GLU A 8 -25.14 -31.11 -28.59
CA GLU A 8 -26.53 -31.46 -28.30
C GLU A 8 -27.09 -30.60 -27.17
N SER A 9 -28.34 -30.16 -27.35
CA SER A 9 -29.10 -29.38 -26.39
C SER A 9 -29.32 -30.15 -25.09
N ILE A 10 -28.63 -29.74 -24.03
CA ILE A 10 -28.81 -30.29 -22.68
C ILE A 10 -30.24 -29.99 -22.21
N HIS A 11 -31.07 -31.04 -22.16
CA HIS A 11 -32.39 -31.00 -21.55
C HIS A 11 -32.24 -31.07 -20.02
N PHE A 12 -32.40 -29.93 -19.35
CA PHE A 12 -32.59 -29.93 -17.91
C PHE A 12 -34.05 -30.32 -17.61
N GLY A 13 -34.21 -31.41 -16.85
CA GLY A 13 -35.50 -31.93 -16.42
C GLY A 13 -36.34 -30.89 -15.65
N ASN A 14 -37.65 -31.16 -15.57
CA ASN A 14 -38.72 -30.35 -14.98
C ASN A 14 -38.45 -29.82 -13.54
N HIS A 15 -37.53 -28.88 -13.40
CA HIS A 15 -37.32 -28.10 -12.19
C HIS A 15 -37.69 -26.65 -12.48
N GLN A 16 -38.79 -26.24 -11.87
CA GLN A 16 -39.22 -24.84 -11.88
C GLN A 16 -38.07 -24.01 -11.28
N PRO A 17 -37.52 -23.03 -12.01
CA PRO A 17 -36.38 -22.26 -11.52
C PRO A 17 -36.78 -21.43 -10.29
N PRO A 18 -35.84 -21.19 -9.35
CA PRO A 18 -36.09 -20.39 -8.15
C PRO A 18 -36.64 -19.01 -8.53
N SER A 19 -37.58 -18.48 -7.73
CA SER A 19 -38.44 -17.31 -8.06
C SER A 19 -37.70 -15.99 -8.31
N GLU A 20 -36.38 -15.97 -8.11
CA GLU A 20 -35.50 -14.82 -8.25
C GLU A 20 -34.93 -14.66 -9.68
N TYR A 21 -35.17 -15.64 -10.56
CA TYR A 21 -34.72 -15.60 -11.95
C TYR A 21 -35.84 -15.21 -12.90
N VAL A 22 -35.56 -14.24 -13.77
CA VAL A 22 -36.42 -13.82 -14.86
C VAL A 22 -35.96 -14.50 -16.14
N LYS A 23 -36.89 -15.06 -16.91
CA LYS A 23 -36.60 -15.69 -18.20
C LYS A 23 -36.58 -14.62 -19.28
N THR A 24 -35.47 -14.50 -20.01
CA THR A 24 -35.34 -13.61 -21.17
C THR A 24 -36.11 -14.15 -22.38
N ASP A 25 -36.34 -13.31 -23.39
CA ASP A 25 -37.01 -13.70 -24.65
C ASP A 25 -36.28 -14.83 -25.40
N ALA A 26 -34.97 -14.99 -25.17
CA ALA A 26 -34.14 -16.08 -25.69
C ALA A 26 -34.19 -17.35 -24.83
N GLY A 27 -35.00 -17.36 -23.77
CA GLY A 27 -35.22 -18.51 -22.90
C GLY A 27 -34.19 -18.71 -21.78
N GLN A 28 -33.25 -17.78 -21.61
CA GLN A 28 -32.21 -17.84 -20.59
C GLN A 28 -32.75 -17.35 -19.23
N LEU A 29 -32.32 -17.97 -18.14
CA LEU A 29 -32.66 -17.55 -16.79
C LEU A 29 -31.56 -16.61 -16.27
N VAL A 30 -31.95 -15.38 -15.94
CA VAL A 30 -31.03 -14.35 -15.45
C VAL A 30 -31.62 -13.65 -14.25
N THR A 31 -30.77 -13.15 -13.35
CA THR A 31 -31.24 -12.34 -12.22
C THR A 31 -31.48 -10.89 -12.67
N PRO A 32 -32.38 -10.14 -11.99
CA PRO A 32 -32.59 -8.72 -12.24
C PRO A 32 -31.30 -7.88 -12.15
N GLU A 33 -30.38 -8.22 -11.25
CA GLU A 33 -29.09 -7.52 -11.10
C GLU A 33 -28.20 -7.69 -12.34
N PHE A 34 -28.22 -8.88 -12.94
CA PHE A 34 -27.44 -9.15 -14.15
C PHE A 34 -28.00 -8.38 -15.37
N LEU A 35 -29.34 -8.27 -15.48
CA LEU A 35 -29.97 -7.43 -16.49
C LEU A 35 -29.65 -5.95 -16.30
N ALA A 36 -29.65 -5.47 -15.05
CA ALA A 36 -29.27 -4.10 -14.73
C ALA A 36 -27.81 -3.81 -15.13
N LEU A 37 -26.90 -4.75 -14.89
CA LEU A 37 -25.50 -4.65 -15.28
C LEU A 37 -25.30 -4.61 -16.81
N ILE A 38 -26.05 -5.43 -17.56
CA ILE A 38 -26.02 -5.42 -19.02
C ILE A 38 -26.59 -4.11 -19.57
N GLN A 39 -27.71 -3.63 -19.03
CA GLN A 39 -28.30 -2.35 -19.42
C GLN A 39 -27.35 -1.18 -19.11
N GLN A 40 -26.62 -1.25 -17.99
CA GLN A 40 -25.60 -0.27 -17.61
C GLN A 40 -24.40 -0.29 -18.58
N SER A 41 -23.98 -1.48 -19.02
CA SER A 41 -22.90 -1.64 -19.99
C SER A 41 -23.28 -1.15 -21.39
N LEU A 42 -24.53 -1.38 -21.82
CA LEU A 42 -25.05 -0.97 -23.12
C LEU A 42 -25.39 0.52 -23.20
N SER A 43 -25.80 1.13 -22.10
CA SER A 43 -26.19 2.55 -22.07
C SER A 43 -25.01 3.51 -22.02
N GLY A 44 -23.79 3.03 -21.77
CA GLY A 44 -22.58 3.86 -21.71
C GLY A 44 -22.59 4.92 -20.60
N LYS A 45 -23.62 4.93 -19.76
CA LYS A 45 -23.76 5.83 -18.61
C LYS A 45 -23.32 5.06 -17.39
N LEU A 46 -22.10 5.35 -16.92
CA LEU A 46 -21.75 5.18 -15.52
C LEU A 46 -22.91 5.79 -14.72
N SER A 47 -23.47 5.03 -13.78
CA SER A 47 -24.41 5.60 -12.84
C SER A 47 -23.79 6.88 -12.31
N GLU A 48 -24.47 8.01 -12.49
CA GLU A 48 -24.12 9.23 -11.76
C GLU A 48 -23.97 8.79 -10.30
N HIS A 49 -22.76 8.99 -9.79
CA HIS A 49 -22.44 8.74 -8.40
C HIS A 49 -23.45 9.59 -7.64
N ARG A 50 -24.49 8.95 -7.08
CA ARG A 50 -25.40 9.63 -6.16
C ARG A 50 -24.51 10.33 -5.15
N ASP A 51 -24.81 11.61 -4.92
CA ASP A 51 -24.14 12.50 -3.99
C ASP A 51 -23.41 11.72 -2.89
N THR A 52 -22.11 11.97 -2.78
CA THR A 52 -21.27 11.59 -1.64
C THR A 52 -22.12 11.64 -0.38
N GLU A 53 -22.57 10.47 0.10
CA GLU A 53 -22.92 10.33 1.51
C GLU A 53 -21.68 10.82 2.24
N GLU A 54 -21.78 11.96 2.92
CA GLU A 54 -20.69 12.48 3.72
C GLU A 54 -20.27 11.36 4.67
N LEU A 55 -19.11 10.76 4.37
CA LEU A 55 -18.59 9.67 5.18
C LEU A 55 -18.45 10.20 6.60
N SER A 56 -18.96 9.45 7.57
CA SER A 56 -18.73 9.79 8.97
C SER A 56 -17.21 9.98 9.21
N PRO A 57 -16.80 10.94 10.05
CA PRO A 57 -15.38 11.23 10.28
C PRO A 57 -14.56 9.98 10.66
N GLU A 58 -15.15 9.05 11.42
CA GLU A 58 -14.53 7.78 11.81
C GLU A 58 -14.23 6.88 10.60
N VAL A 59 -15.17 6.76 9.66
CA VAL A 59 -14.98 5.96 8.44
C VAL A 59 -13.95 6.59 7.53
N ARG A 60 -13.95 7.93 7.41
CA ARG A 60 -12.97 8.64 6.60
C ARG A 60 -11.56 8.46 7.14
N ALA A 61 -11.34 8.68 8.44
CA ALA A 61 -10.02 8.53 9.06
C ALA A 61 -9.48 7.10 8.88
N LEU A 62 -10.30 6.08 9.16
CA LEU A 62 -9.88 4.69 8.97
C LEU A 62 -9.66 4.34 7.49
N ALA A 63 -10.43 4.91 6.57
CA ALA A 63 -10.22 4.70 5.14
C ALA A 63 -8.91 5.32 4.64
N GLU A 64 -8.52 6.48 5.16
CA GLU A 64 -7.23 7.10 4.88
C GLU A 64 -6.06 6.20 5.34
N GLU A 65 -6.15 5.59 6.53
CA GLU A 65 -5.14 4.63 6.99
C GLU A 65 -5.10 3.34 6.14
N LEU A 66 -6.27 2.79 5.78
CA LEU A 66 -6.35 1.54 5.01
C LEU A 66 -5.97 1.72 3.53
N SER A 67 -5.98 2.94 3.02
CA SER A 67 -5.64 3.21 1.63
C SER A 67 -4.13 3.15 1.39
N VAL A 68 -3.30 3.53 2.38
CA VAL A 68 -1.84 3.34 2.34
C VAL A 68 -1.35 2.90 3.72
N ILE A 69 -1.03 1.61 3.84
CA ILE A 69 -0.55 1.00 5.08
C ILE A 69 0.96 0.81 4.97
N HIS A 70 1.70 1.50 5.85
CA HIS A 70 3.14 1.37 5.99
C HIS A 70 3.46 0.31 7.04
N LEU A 71 4.02 -0.81 6.60
CA LEU A 71 4.39 -1.92 7.48
C LEU A 71 5.89 -1.87 7.78
N PRO A 72 6.30 -1.92 9.07
CA PRO A 72 7.71 -1.95 9.44
C PRO A 72 8.34 -3.29 9.04
N GLU A 73 9.66 -3.38 9.21
CA GLU A 73 10.34 -4.67 9.15
C GLU A 73 9.69 -5.65 10.12
N TRP A 74 9.34 -6.84 9.62
CA TRP A 74 8.78 -7.87 10.49
C TRP A 74 9.88 -8.80 10.97
N GLN A 75 10.04 -8.89 12.29
CA GLN A 75 11.00 -9.78 12.94
C GLN A 75 10.27 -10.87 13.72
N SER A 76 10.88 -12.05 13.83
CA SER A 76 10.42 -13.10 14.72
C SER A 76 10.70 -12.75 16.19
N GLY A 77 10.05 -13.45 17.13
CA GLY A 77 10.32 -13.29 18.56
C GLY A 77 11.76 -13.62 19.00
N VAL A 78 12.58 -14.17 18.10
CA VAL A 78 14.01 -14.44 18.31
C VAL A 78 14.91 -13.48 17.49
N GLY A 79 14.36 -12.38 16.96
CA GLY A 79 15.12 -11.34 16.26
C GLY A 79 15.49 -11.66 14.80
N ARG A 80 14.95 -12.75 14.22
CA ARG A 80 15.19 -13.07 12.82
C ARG A 80 14.25 -12.25 11.93
N LYS A 81 14.79 -11.54 10.96
CA LYS A 81 14.01 -10.87 9.92
C LYS A 81 13.17 -11.86 9.11
N LEU A 82 11.86 -11.59 9.02
CA LEU A 82 10.85 -12.38 8.30
C LEU A 82 10.34 -11.67 7.05
N ALA A 83 10.22 -10.34 7.08
CA ALA A 83 9.83 -9.54 5.93
C ALA A 83 10.50 -8.16 5.94
N GLU A 84 10.80 -7.65 4.75
CA GLU A 84 11.23 -6.27 4.54
C GLU A 84 10.11 -5.27 4.90
N PRO A 85 10.44 -4.03 5.29
CA PRO A 85 9.48 -2.95 5.32
C PRO A 85 8.75 -2.83 3.98
N THR A 86 7.44 -2.62 4.00
CA THR A 86 6.65 -2.58 2.77
C THR A 86 5.47 -1.64 2.89
N VAL A 87 4.98 -1.16 1.74
CA VAL A 87 3.78 -0.35 1.64
C VAL A 87 2.73 -1.16 0.90
N THR A 88 1.54 -1.27 1.49
CA THR A 88 0.40 -1.96 0.89
C THR A 88 -0.82 -1.06 0.86
N SER A 89 -1.78 -1.37 -0.02
CA SER A 89 -3.00 -0.59 -0.18
C SER A 89 -4.22 -1.50 -0.31
N ILE A 90 -5.34 -1.07 0.28
CA ILE A 90 -6.62 -1.75 0.14
C ILE A 90 -7.47 -1.00 -0.88
N LYS A 91 -7.69 -1.59 -2.06
CA LYS A 91 -8.46 -0.97 -3.16
C LYS A 91 -9.87 -0.52 -2.78
N GLN A 92 -10.50 -1.18 -1.80
CA GLN A 92 -11.83 -0.84 -1.28
C GLN A 92 -11.76 -0.29 0.16
N ALA A 93 -10.72 0.48 0.50
CA ALA A 93 -10.46 0.98 1.85
C ALA A 93 -11.70 1.60 2.52
N VAL A 94 -12.46 2.44 1.80
CA VAL A 94 -13.70 3.06 2.32
C VAL A 94 -14.73 2.01 2.74
N ARG A 95 -15.00 1.02 1.88
CA ARG A 95 -15.97 -0.05 2.16
C ARG A 95 -15.52 -0.91 3.34
N VAL A 96 -14.23 -1.19 3.42
CA VAL A 96 -13.64 -1.95 4.54
C VAL A 96 -13.72 -1.15 5.84
N ALA A 97 -13.37 0.14 5.81
CA ALA A 97 -13.45 1.03 6.95
C ALA A 97 -14.89 1.13 7.49
N GLU A 98 -15.87 1.33 6.60
CA GLU A 98 -17.28 1.37 6.97
C GLU A 98 -17.75 0.07 7.66
N TYR A 99 -17.35 -1.08 7.12
CA TYR A 99 -17.64 -2.37 7.72
C TYR A 99 -16.99 -2.54 9.11
N LEU A 100 -15.73 -2.13 9.28
CA LEU A 100 -15.01 -2.22 10.55
C LEU A 100 -15.60 -1.28 11.60
N VAL A 101 -15.96 -0.05 11.23
CA VAL A 101 -16.64 0.90 12.12
C VAL A 101 -17.99 0.35 12.58
N LYS A 102 -18.79 -0.23 11.65
CA LYS A 102 -20.06 -0.90 11.99
C LYS A 102 -19.88 -2.12 12.90
N ARG A 103 -18.71 -2.79 12.84
CA ARG A 103 -18.34 -3.87 13.77
C ARG A 103 -17.86 -3.37 15.14
N GLY A 104 -17.76 -2.06 15.34
CA GLY A 104 -17.29 -1.47 16.59
C GLY A 104 -15.78 -1.25 16.67
N VAL A 105 -15.03 -1.40 15.57
CA VAL A 105 -13.60 -1.04 15.54
C VAL A 105 -13.47 0.48 15.67
N ARG A 106 -12.56 0.93 16.54
CA ARG A 106 -12.24 2.35 16.76
C ARG A 106 -10.73 2.52 16.89
N VAL A 107 -10.24 3.65 16.40
CA VAL A 107 -8.84 4.05 16.55
C VAL A 107 -8.73 4.91 17.81
N HIS A 108 -7.83 4.52 18.70
CA HIS A 108 -7.56 5.17 19.98
C HIS A 108 -6.10 5.66 19.97
N PRO A 109 -5.83 6.93 19.62
CA PRO A 109 -4.47 7.45 19.51
C PRO A 109 -3.63 7.28 20.79
N GLU A 110 -4.28 7.23 21.95
CA GLU A 110 -3.65 6.97 23.25
C GLU A 110 -3.02 5.57 23.34
N LEU A 111 -3.59 4.59 22.63
CA LEU A 111 -3.11 3.20 22.58
C LEU A 111 -2.08 2.94 21.47
N GLU A 112 -1.73 3.97 20.69
CA GLU A 112 -0.72 3.83 19.65
C GLU A 112 0.66 3.55 20.28
N GLU A 113 1.26 2.41 19.91
CA GLU A 113 2.59 1.98 20.36
C GLU A 113 3.69 2.35 19.37
N ILE A 114 3.31 2.45 18.08
CA ILE A 114 4.20 2.70 16.97
C ILE A 114 3.57 3.69 16.00
N ARG A 115 4.38 4.61 15.48
CA ARG A 115 3.93 5.62 14.52
C ARG A 115 4.83 5.66 13.30
N TRP A 116 4.26 5.65 12.11
CA TRP A 116 5.02 5.91 10.90
C TRP A 116 5.27 7.41 10.72
N THR A 117 6.49 7.76 10.30
CA THR A 117 6.91 9.12 9.95
C THR A 117 7.51 9.12 8.55
N PRO A 118 7.22 10.14 7.73
CA PRO A 118 7.76 10.24 6.38
C PRO A 118 9.28 10.45 6.40
N THR A 119 9.91 10.17 5.26
CA THR A 119 11.33 10.43 5.03
C THR A 119 11.65 11.92 5.30
N PRO A 120 12.60 12.24 6.20
CA PRO A 120 12.98 13.62 6.48
C PRO A 120 13.39 14.40 5.22
N GLY A 121 12.79 15.56 5.00
CA GLY A 121 13.10 16.44 3.87
C GLY A 121 12.55 15.97 2.50
N GLY A 122 11.90 14.81 2.43
CA GLY A 122 11.22 14.32 1.24
C GLY A 122 9.76 14.78 1.16
N GLN A 123 9.18 14.81 -0.04
CA GLN A 123 7.72 14.85 -0.16
C GLN A 123 7.17 13.47 0.20
N PRO A 124 6.16 13.36 1.10
CA PRO A 124 5.56 12.08 1.44
C PRO A 124 4.90 11.49 0.19
N GLY A 125 5.53 10.45 -0.36
CA GLY A 125 5.03 9.70 -1.51
C GLY A 125 4.25 8.47 -1.05
N VAL A 126 3.36 7.96 -1.91
CA VAL A 126 2.56 6.74 -1.63
C VAL A 126 3.44 5.48 -1.45
N PHE A 127 4.71 5.54 -1.82
CA PHE A 127 5.70 4.46 -1.65
C PHE A 127 6.84 4.86 -0.71
N ASP A 128 6.68 5.95 0.03
CA ASP A 128 7.67 6.35 1.03
C ASP A 128 7.67 5.30 2.15
N THR A 129 8.81 4.64 2.34
CA THR A 129 8.94 3.65 3.40
C THR A 129 9.15 4.31 4.76
N GLY A 130 9.59 5.58 4.80
CA GLY A 130 9.77 6.38 6.01
C GLY A 130 10.50 5.62 7.14
N ILE A 131 10.15 5.93 8.38
CA ILE A 131 10.48 5.12 9.55
C ILE A 131 9.32 5.02 10.52
N HIS A 132 9.28 3.91 11.24
CA HIS A 132 8.41 3.74 12.38
C HIS A 132 9.14 4.12 13.67
N ILE A 133 8.59 5.06 14.42
CA ILE A 133 9.08 5.50 15.73
C ILE A 133 8.22 4.91 16.84
N THR A 134 8.80 4.80 18.03
CA THR A 134 8.10 4.37 19.26
C THR A 134 8.12 5.50 20.28
N LYS A 135 7.21 5.46 21.25
CA LYS A 135 7.20 6.42 22.35
C LYS A 135 8.50 6.31 23.15
N ASP A 136 9.06 7.45 23.53
CA ASP A 136 10.21 7.51 24.42
C ASP A 136 9.83 7.16 25.87
N ALA A 137 10.82 7.17 26.77
CA ALA A 137 10.61 6.88 28.19
C ALA A 137 9.65 7.86 28.90
N ALA A 138 9.42 9.04 28.34
CA ALA A 138 8.48 10.03 28.84
C ALA A 138 7.09 9.92 28.17
N GLY A 139 6.91 8.98 27.23
CA GLY A 139 5.66 8.76 26.50
C GLY A 139 5.48 9.69 25.28
N ASN A 140 6.49 10.45 24.90
CA ASN A 140 6.43 11.36 23.74
C ASN A 140 6.85 10.65 22.47
N TRP A 141 6.39 11.17 21.34
CA TRP A 141 6.85 10.74 20.02
C TRP A 141 8.10 11.55 19.64
N PRO A 142 9.31 10.98 19.67
CA PRO A 142 10.52 11.71 19.31
C PRO A 142 10.45 12.09 17.83
N ALA A 143 10.90 13.31 17.49
CA ALA A 143 11.10 13.69 16.11
C ALA A 143 12.26 12.87 15.53
N SER A 144 12.05 12.23 14.38
CA SER A 144 13.09 11.46 13.70
C SER A 144 14.30 12.36 13.42
N ASP A 145 15.49 12.10 13.97
CA ASP A 145 16.68 12.87 13.59
C ASP A 145 17.10 12.48 12.16
N PRO A 146 17.34 13.43 11.23
CA PRO A 146 17.89 13.10 9.93
C PRO A 146 19.20 12.32 10.00
N GLU A 147 20.04 12.55 11.02
CA GLU A 147 21.27 11.74 11.22
C GLU A 147 20.94 10.28 11.51
N ASP A 148 20.02 10.02 12.43
CA ASP A 148 19.58 8.66 12.76
C ASP A 148 18.87 7.99 11.57
N PHE A 149 18.14 8.76 10.76
CA PHE A 149 17.46 8.25 9.56
C PHE A 149 18.44 7.87 8.44
N TYR A 150 19.48 8.68 8.24
CA TYR A 150 20.52 8.54 7.23
C TYR A 150 21.82 8.02 7.85
N ASN A 151 21.74 6.95 8.65
CA ASN A 151 22.85 6.41 9.41
C ASN A 151 24.00 5.89 8.51
N LEU A 152 25.18 6.47 8.66
CA LEU A 152 26.37 6.08 7.91
C LEU A 152 26.82 4.63 8.17
N GLU A 153 26.48 4.07 9.34
CA GLU A 153 26.82 2.70 9.71
C GLU A 153 26.03 1.66 8.89
N ASP A 154 24.90 2.05 8.30
CA ASP A 154 24.07 1.18 7.48
C ASP A 154 24.60 1.02 6.04
N ILE A 155 25.67 1.74 5.67
CA ILE A 155 26.28 1.66 4.35
C ILE A 155 26.93 0.29 4.14
N GLN A 156 26.48 -0.42 3.11
CA GLN A 156 27.09 -1.66 2.65
C GLN A 156 27.88 -1.41 1.38
N VAL A 157 29.13 -1.89 1.32
CA VAL A 157 29.98 -1.72 0.14
C VAL A 157 30.37 -3.08 -0.42
N THR A 158 29.95 -3.35 -1.66
CA THR A 158 30.20 -4.59 -2.37
C THR A 158 30.93 -4.31 -3.68
N LYS A 159 31.56 -5.34 -4.25
CA LYS A 159 32.22 -5.25 -5.56
C LYS A 159 31.25 -5.77 -6.61
N THR A 160 31.05 -5.03 -7.71
CA THR A 160 30.17 -5.42 -8.81
C THR A 160 30.87 -6.39 -9.76
N ASP A 161 30.10 -7.08 -10.59
CA ASP A 161 30.62 -8.01 -11.60
C ASP A 161 31.50 -7.31 -12.66
N GLU A 162 31.29 -6.00 -12.86
CA GLU A 162 32.06 -5.14 -13.76
C GLU A 162 33.40 -4.68 -13.16
N GLY A 163 33.67 -5.06 -11.91
CA GLY A 163 34.92 -4.74 -11.22
C GLY A 163 34.94 -3.41 -10.47
N LEU A 164 33.84 -2.64 -10.52
CA LEU A 164 33.63 -1.43 -9.73
C LEU A 164 33.25 -1.76 -8.29
N TRP A 165 33.32 -0.76 -7.41
CA TRP A 165 32.78 -0.82 -6.06
C TRP A 165 31.45 -0.08 -5.99
N SER A 166 30.44 -0.70 -5.40
CA SER A 166 29.12 -0.12 -5.20
C SER A 166 28.86 0.00 -3.69
N ALA A 167 28.58 1.21 -3.24
CA ALA A 167 28.12 1.50 -1.89
C ALA A 167 26.60 1.70 -1.93
N THR A 168 25.85 0.96 -1.11
CA THR A 168 24.39 1.01 -1.02
C THR A 168 23.96 1.30 0.41
N HIS A 169 22.97 2.19 0.54
CA HIS A 169 22.28 2.46 1.80
C HIS A 169 20.86 1.88 1.73
N PRO A 170 20.28 1.33 2.82
CA PRO A 170 18.92 0.75 2.82
C PRO A 170 17.82 1.76 2.45
N ARG A 171 18.12 3.07 2.45
CA ARG A 171 17.23 4.14 1.99
C ARG A 171 17.25 4.36 0.48
N GLY A 172 17.72 3.39 -0.30
CA GLY A 172 17.72 3.44 -1.77
C GLY A 172 18.75 4.39 -2.38
N LEU A 173 19.77 4.79 -1.61
CA LEU A 173 20.90 5.57 -2.12
C LEU A 173 22.02 4.61 -2.53
N THR A 174 22.59 4.85 -3.70
CA THR A 174 23.69 4.04 -4.22
C THR A 174 24.73 4.94 -4.88
N ALA A 175 26.00 4.60 -4.73
CA ALA A 175 27.11 5.24 -5.43
C ALA A 175 28.11 4.19 -5.91
N GLU A 176 28.59 4.35 -7.13
CA GLU A 176 29.58 3.44 -7.72
C GLU A 176 30.87 4.19 -8.03
N ALA A 177 32.02 3.53 -7.79
CA ALA A 177 33.32 4.11 -8.06
C ALA A 177 34.39 3.03 -8.34
N PRO A 178 35.55 3.42 -8.93
CA PRO A 178 36.64 2.49 -9.19
C PRO A 178 37.27 1.88 -7.92
N THR A 179 37.18 2.56 -6.78
CA THR A 179 37.74 2.06 -5.51
C THR A 179 36.70 2.04 -4.40
N LYS A 180 36.89 1.14 -3.42
CA LYS A 180 36.05 1.02 -2.23
C LYS A 180 35.91 2.34 -1.46
N PRO A 181 37.00 3.07 -1.12
CA PRO A 181 36.88 4.33 -0.40
C PRO A 181 36.17 5.41 -1.22
N ASP A 182 36.36 5.45 -2.55
CA ASP A 182 35.69 6.45 -3.39
C ASP A 182 34.17 6.22 -3.44
N ALA A 183 33.73 4.96 -3.55
CA ALA A 183 32.31 4.63 -3.55
C ALA A 183 31.65 4.98 -2.20
N TYR A 184 32.35 4.67 -1.10
CA TYR A 184 31.90 5.02 0.24
C TYR A 184 31.83 6.54 0.42
N ALA A 185 32.89 7.28 0.08
CA ALA A 185 32.92 8.73 0.20
C ALA A 185 31.82 9.42 -0.64
N ALA A 186 31.60 8.96 -1.87
CA ALA A 186 30.54 9.47 -2.72
C ALA A 186 29.14 9.27 -2.11
N LEU A 187 28.90 8.12 -1.46
CA LEU A 187 27.63 7.87 -0.77
C LEU A 187 27.49 8.71 0.51
N VAL A 188 28.57 8.86 1.28
CA VAL A 188 28.59 9.74 2.47
C VAL A 188 28.26 11.18 2.09
N ASP A 189 28.81 11.69 1.00
CA ASP A 189 28.52 13.05 0.53
C ASP A 189 27.05 13.20 0.11
N GLN A 190 26.45 12.17 -0.53
CA GLN A 190 25.01 12.16 -0.80
C GLN A 190 24.17 12.18 0.49
N LEU A 191 24.53 11.37 1.50
CA LEU A 191 23.83 11.33 2.79
C LEU A 191 23.93 12.67 3.52
N ARG A 192 25.12 13.29 3.55
CA ARG A 192 25.32 14.63 4.11
C ARG A 192 24.40 15.65 3.44
N ALA A 193 24.35 15.67 2.11
CA ALA A 193 23.49 16.59 1.37
C ALA A 193 22.00 16.41 1.72
N ARG A 194 21.55 15.16 1.92
CA ARG A 194 20.18 14.84 2.35
C ARG A 194 19.89 15.28 3.77
N ILE A 195 20.82 15.05 4.71
CA ILE A 195 20.71 15.51 6.10
C ILE A 195 20.62 17.04 6.15
N ASP A 196 21.50 17.74 5.43
CA ASP A 196 21.51 19.20 5.39
C ASP A 196 20.25 19.78 4.73
N GLN A 197 19.70 19.11 3.72
CA GLN A 197 18.41 19.48 3.14
C GLN A 197 17.26 19.26 4.15
N ALA A 198 17.23 18.11 4.83
CA ALA A 198 16.20 17.79 5.81
C ALA A 198 16.21 18.74 7.02
N ARG A 199 17.40 19.17 7.46
CA ARG A 199 17.56 20.18 8.52
C ARG A 199 17.02 21.55 8.08
N ARG A 200 17.41 22.03 6.89
CA ARG A 200 16.91 23.31 6.36
C ARG A 200 15.38 23.36 6.25
N ASN A 201 14.77 22.29 5.75
CA ASN A 201 13.31 22.20 5.62
C ASN A 201 12.57 22.16 6.97
N ARG A 202 13.25 21.96 8.11
CA ARG A 202 12.63 22.05 9.45
C ARG A 202 12.68 23.44 10.05
N GLU A 203 13.62 24.27 9.60
CA GLU A 203 13.81 25.63 10.09
C GLU A 203 12.90 26.63 9.38
N GLU A 204 12.35 26.24 8.22
CA GLU A 204 11.33 26.97 7.44
C GLU A 204 9.89 26.64 7.90
#